data_AF-A0A174RUK2-F1
#
_entry.id   AF-A0A174RUK2-F1
#
_cell.length_a   1.000
_cell.length_b   1.000
_cell.length_c   1.000
_cell.angle_alpha   90.00
_cell.angle_beta   90.00
_cell.angle_gamma   90.00
#
_symmetry.space_group_name_H-M   'P 1'
#
loop_
_entity.id
_entity.type
_entity.pdbx_description
1 polymer ?
#
loop_
_entity_poly.entity_id
_entity_poly.type
_entity_poly.pdbx_seq_one_letter_code
_entity_poly.pdbx_strand_id
1 'polypeptide(L)'
;MHIVDVIQQDSFFPNFENSHRHKEKILYAMVAPILFGLLVGLKHEVIESCRGIDKILLRELARNYREGDGDCGICFEYAVHSAIRNNNPLVIERIQEALSLCGIEGRNTTSILLGFEKSRILQINNELLNTLTDNSILVSNINNKGIRIKKYLEEIQKSFRFQNIRKNLPVSINGIWKADLFVGNLDTDMWAAVSVKINPLSLRYANGLVIGIVPSKWNQEKPCQIKNGMVICPLLYDNAFMYFFYSAWRIISEFIKYDAKVPHERFLSGIEELSVAQYLEQNRERPVLELVDEDLKRLAHPTLLLPEVKNIITTDINNNFLNQDKTNSTIVVPNSILKSTF
;
A
#
# COMPACT_ATOMS: atom_id res chain seq x y z
N MET A 1 -44.66 4.10 -7.82
CA MET A 1 -44.05 2.87 -8.35
C MET A 1 -42.56 3.16 -8.50
N HIS A 2 -41.73 2.46 -7.72
CA HIS A 2 -40.36 2.86 -7.38
C HIS A 2 -39.35 2.59 -8.51
N ILE A 3 -38.46 3.55 -8.75
CA ILE A 3 -37.25 3.45 -9.58
C ILE A 3 -36.20 2.71 -8.74
N VAL A 4 -36.29 1.37 -8.67
CA VAL A 4 -35.33 0.54 -7.90
C VAL A 4 -34.73 -0.62 -8.71
N ASP A 5 -35.24 -0.96 -9.89
CA ASP A 5 -34.90 -2.27 -10.49
C ASP A 5 -33.99 -2.26 -11.75
N VAL A 6 -33.10 -1.27 -11.93
CA VAL A 6 -32.15 -1.29 -13.07
C VAL A 6 -30.71 -0.90 -12.67
N ILE A 7 -30.21 -1.40 -11.54
CA ILE A 7 -28.77 -1.44 -11.24
C ILE A 7 -28.42 -2.78 -10.58
N GLN A 8 -28.63 -3.87 -11.32
CA GLN A 8 -27.98 -5.14 -11.03
C GLN A 8 -27.34 -5.62 -12.33
N GLN A 9 -26.04 -5.90 -12.27
CA GLN A 9 -25.16 -6.39 -13.35
C GLN A 9 -24.41 -5.33 -14.17
N ASP A 10 -23.63 -4.47 -13.50
CA ASP A 10 -22.34 -4.03 -14.04
C ASP A 10 -21.22 -4.81 -13.33
N SER A 11 -20.80 -5.89 -13.98
CA SER A 11 -19.79 -6.85 -13.50
C SER A 11 -18.37 -6.38 -13.83
N PHE A 12 -17.88 -5.35 -13.11
CA PHE A 12 -16.46 -4.98 -13.11
C PHE A 12 -15.58 -5.93 -12.25
N PHE A 13 -16.18 -6.88 -11.53
CA PHE A 13 -15.46 -7.91 -10.77
C PHE A 13 -16.07 -9.29 -11.09
N PRO A 14 -15.46 -10.12 -11.94
CA PRO A 14 -15.96 -11.46 -12.17
C PRO A 14 -15.65 -12.31 -10.93
N ASN A 15 -16.68 -12.71 -10.19
CA ASN A 15 -16.68 -13.78 -9.18
C ASN A 15 -15.36 -13.96 -8.42
N PHE A 16 -15.11 -13.11 -7.41
CA PHE A 16 -14.21 -13.49 -6.31
C PHE A 16 -14.75 -14.82 -5.74
N GLU A 17 -14.07 -15.93 -6.01
CA GLU A 17 -14.38 -17.17 -5.30
C GLU A 17 -14.19 -16.88 -3.81
N ASN A 18 -15.30 -16.86 -3.08
CA ASN A 18 -15.38 -16.64 -1.65
C ASN A 18 -14.84 -17.85 -0.87
N SER A 19 -13.84 -18.54 -1.42
CA SER A 19 -13.22 -19.73 -0.86
C SER A 19 -12.27 -19.34 0.26
N HIS A 20 -12.23 -20.18 1.30
CA HIS A 20 -11.31 -20.02 2.43
C HIS A 20 -9.85 -19.84 1.94
N ARG A 21 -9.46 -20.58 0.90
CA ARG A 21 -8.11 -20.49 0.32
C ARG A 21 -7.79 -19.13 -0.30
N HIS A 22 -8.78 -18.44 -0.88
CA HIS A 22 -8.55 -17.12 -1.46
C HIS A 22 -8.38 -16.06 -0.36
N LYS A 23 -9.24 -16.10 0.67
CA LYS A 23 -9.14 -15.21 1.83
C LYS A 23 -7.82 -15.38 2.57
N GLU A 24 -7.37 -16.63 2.74
CA GLU A 24 -6.08 -16.95 3.34
C GLU A 24 -4.91 -16.26 2.60
N LYS A 25 -4.91 -16.29 1.26
CA LYS A 25 -3.89 -15.62 0.44
C LYS A 25 -3.91 -14.10 0.58
N ILE A 26 -5.10 -13.49 0.72
CA ILE A 26 -5.22 -12.05 1.01
C ILE A 26 -4.63 -11.76 2.39
N LEU A 27 -4.91 -12.61 3.39
CA LEU A 27 -4.37 -12.45 4.74
C LEU A 27 -2.83 -12.54 4.76
N TYR A 28 -2.20 -13.46 4.02
CA TYR A 28 -0.73 -13.49 3.90
C TYR A 28 -0.17 -12.15 3.35
N ALA A 29 -0.84 -11.57 2.35
CA ALA A 29 -0.45 -10.27 1.78
C ALA A 29 -0.56 -9.11 2.79
N MET A 30 -1.51 -9.18 3.72
CA MET A 30 -1.70 -8.17 4.78
C MET A 30 -0.83 -8.40 6.01
N VAL A 31 -0.51 -9.66 6.34
CA VAL A 31 0.35 -10.00 7.47
C VAL A 31 1.78 -9.52 7.25
N ALA A 32 2.31 -9.64 6.03
CA ALA A 32 3.67 -9.24 5.69
C ALA A 32 4.01 -7.77 6.09
N PRO A 33 3.26 -6.74 5.65
CA PRO A 33 3.52 -5.36 6.04
C PRO A 33 3.27 -5.08 7.53
N ILE A 34 2.39 -5.84 8.19
CA ILE A 34 2.16 -5.70 9.64
C ILE A 34 3.38 -6.21 10.43
N LEU A 35 3.87 -7.42 10.12
CA LEU A 35 5.07 -7.97 10.75
C LEU A 35 6.29 -7.07 10.51
N PHE A 36 6.44 -6.55 9.30
CA PHE A 36 7.48 -5.58 8.99
C PHE A 36 7.36 -4.32 9.84
N GLY A 37 6.17 -3.74 9.94
CA GLY A 37 5.89 -2.56 10.76
C GLY A 37 6.25 -2.76 12.24
N LEU A 38 5.88 -3.92 12.81
CA LEU A 38 6.24 -4.25 14.19
C LEU A 38 7.75 -4.44 14.37
N LEU A 39 8.42 -5.08 13.41
CA LEU A 39 9.86 -5.32 13.44
C LEU A 39 10.66 -4.02 13.43
N VAL A 40 10.36 -3.10 12.51
CA VAL A 40 11.04 -1.80 12.44
C VAL A 40 10.64 -0.85 13.58
N GLY A 41 9.50 -1.12 14.22
CA GLY A 41 9.05 -0.46 15.44
C GLY A 41 9.85 -0.84 16.70
N LEU A 42 10.66 -1.90 16.65
CA LEU A 42 11.49 -2.29 17.79
C LEU A 42 12.51 -1.20 18.16
N LYS A 43 12.77 -1.09 19.46
CA LYS A 43 13.79 -0.18 19.98
C LYS A 43 15.18 -0.61 19.51
N HIS A 44 16.05 0.37 19.27
CA HIS A 44 17.43 0.12 18.84
C HIS A 44 18.19 -0.84 19.76
N GLU A 45 18.05 -0.68 21.08
CA GLU A 45 18.67 -1.55 22.09
C GLU A 45 18.27 -3.02 21.94
N VAL A 46 17.01 -3.28 21.58
CA VAL A 46 16.50 -4.63 21.31
C VAL A 46 17.14 -5.17 20.04
N ILE A 47 17.15 -4.37 18.97
CA ILE A 47 17.74 -4.75 17.69
C ILE A 47 19.22 -5.12 17.85
N GLU A 48 19.98 -4.32 18.61
CA GLU A 48 21.39 -4.61 18.92
C GLU A 48 21.54 -5.90 19.72
N SER A 49 20.70 -6.13 20.73
CA SER A 49 20.73 -7.36 21.52
C SER A 49 20.47 -8.63 20.70
N CYS A 50 19.65 -8.51 19.64
CA CYS A 50 19.35 -9.57 18.69
C CYS A 50 20.33 -9.64 17.51
N ARG A 51 21.46 -8.93 17.56
CA ARG A 51 22.54 -8.95 16.55
C ARG A 51 22.15 -8.38 15.19
N GLY A 52 21.16 -7.48 15.16
CA GLY A 52 20.70 -6.81 13.94
C GLY A 52 19.28 -7.18 13.56
N ILE A 53 18.62 -6.28 12.83
CA ILE A 53 17.21 -6.38 12.48
C ILE A 53 16.92 -7.58 11.56
N ASP A 54 17.89 -7.97 10.75
CA ASP A 54 17.82 -9.09 9.81
C ASP A 54 17.98 -10.46 10.48
N LYS A 55 18.36 -10.49 11.77
CA LYS A 55 18.55 -11.74 12.53
C LYS A 55 17.42 -12.03 13.52
N ILE A 56 16.52 -11.06 13.75
CA ILE A 56 15.42 -11.21 14.70
C ILE A 56 14.47 -12.29 14.20
N LEU A 57 14.34 -13.37 14.97
CA LEU A 57 13.41 -14.45 14.68
C LEU A 57 11.97 -14.03 15.01
N LEU A 58 10.98 -14.64 14.36
CA LEU A 58 9.57 -14.31 14.63
C LEU A 58 9.16 -14.57 16.11
N ARG A 59 9.68 -15.62 16.76
CA ARG A 59 9.50 -15.80 18.21
C ARG A 59 10.16 -14.71 19.05
N GLU A 60 11.27 -14.15 18.59
CA GLU A 60 12.01 -13.12 19.34
C GLU A 60 11.32 -11.78 19.19
N LEU A 61 10.76 -11.50 18.01
CA LEU A 61 9.84 -10.38 17.83
C LEU A 61 8.69 -10.47 18.84
N ALA A 62 8.06 -11.64 19.00
CA ALA A 62 6.95 -11.81 19.95
C ALA A 62 7.33 -11.50 21.40
N ARG A 63 8.54 -11.85 21.82
CA ARG A 63 9.03 -11.66 23.20
C ARG A 63 9.52 -10.25 23.49
N ASN A 64 10.10 -9.60 22.48
CA ASN A 64 10.74 -8.30 22.65
C ASN A 64 9.83 -7.14 22.25
N TYR A 65 8.77 -7.40 21.48
CA TYR A 65 7.76 -6.42 21.16
C TYR A 65 7.01 -5.96 22.41
N ARG A 66 6.74 -4.65 22.48
CA ARG A 66 5.88 -4.04 23.49
C ARG A 66 4.87 -3.20 22.75
N GLU A 67 3.60 -3.51 22.97
CA GLU A 67 2.49 -2.81 22.34
C GLU A 67 2.50 -1.31 22.69
N GLY A 68 2.32 -0.48 21.67
CA GLY A 68 2.16 0.95 21.78
C GLY A 68 0.94 1.45 21.00
N ASP A 69 0.36 2.55 21.47
CA ASP A 69 -0.88 3.14 20.92
C ASP A 69 -0.80 3.51 19.42
N GLY A 70 0.41 3.61 18.86
CA GLY A 70 0.66 3.96 17.47
C GLY A 70 0.78 2.77 16.51
N ASP A 71 0.95 1.54 17.02
CA ASP A 71 1.45 0.42 16.22
C ASP A 71 0.50 0.01 15.09
N CYS A 72 -0.81 0.00 15.37
CA CYS A 72 -1.83 -0.25 14.36
C CYS A 72 -1.79 0.80 13.23
N GLY A 73 -1.54 2.07 13.58
CA GLY A 73 -1.42 3.16 12.60
C GLY A 73 -0.19 3.00 11.70
N ILE A 74 0.94 2.65 12.28
CA ILE A 74 2.20 2.41 11.55
C ILE A 74 2.03 1.22 10.60
N CYS A 75 1.48 0.12 11.11
CA CYS A 75 1.23 -1.08 10.30
C CYS A 75 0.21 -0.82 9.19
N PHE A 76 -0.77 0.06 9.42
CA PHE A 76 -1.70 0.52 8.39
C PHE A 76 -1.01 1.29 7.27
N GLU A 77 -0.09 2.20 7.61
CA GLU A 77 0.72 2.94 6.63
C GLU A 77 1.53 1.98 5.74
N TYR A 78 2.21 0.99 6.34
CA TYR A 78 2.93 -0.06 5.60
C TYR A 78 2.00 -0.93 4.74
N ALA A 79 0.82 -1.29 5.25
CA ALA A 79 -0.13 -2.12 4.51
C ALA A 79 -0.67 -1.38 3.28
N VAL A 80 -1.01 -0.10 3.40
CA VAL A 80 -1.44 0.74 2.29
C VAL A 80 -0.32 0.92 1.27
N HIS A 81 0.90 1.22 1.73
CA HIS A 81 2.07 1.32 0.86
C HIS A 81 2.31 0.04 0.06
N SER A 82 2.35 -1.11 0.75
CA SER A 82 2.54 -2.43 0.14
C SER A 82 1.43 -2.73 -0.86
N ALA A 83 0.17 -2.45 -0.51
CA ALA A 83 -0.96 -2.67 -1.41
C ALA A 83 -0.85 -1.85 -2.71
N ILE A 84 -0.43 -0.59 -2.62
CA ILE A 84 -0.20 0.25 -3.81
C ILE A 84 0.96 -0.29 -4.65
N ARG A 85 2.10 -0.61 -4.02
CA ARG A 85 3.30 -1.12 -4.71
C ARG A 85 3.05 -2.42 -5.47
N ASN A 86 2.08 -3.20 -5.01
CA ASN A 86 1.72 -4.49 -5.56
C ASN A 86 0.50 -4.43 -6.50
N ASN A 87 -0.04 -3.24 -6.80
CA ASN A 87 -1.28 -3.08 -7.59
C ASN A 87 -2.46 -3.89 -7.03
N ASN A 88 -2.60 -3.93 -5.70
CA ASN A 88 -3.64 -4.71 -5.05
C ASN A 88 -5.04 -4.18 -5.44
N PRO A 89 -5.92 -5.01 -6.03
CA PRO A 89 -7.25 -4.60 -6.49
C PRO A 89 -8.16 -4.07 -5.36
N LEU A 90 -7.91 -4.43 -4.11
CA LEU A 90 -8.70 -3.93 -2.97
C LEU A 90 -8.43 -2.44 -2.65
N VAL A 91 -7.39 -1.84 -3.24
CA VAL A 91 -6.95 -0.47 -2.95
C VAL A 91 -6.76 0.34 -4.22
N ILE A 92 -6.21 -0.25 -5.28
CA ILE A 92 -5.64 0.48 -6.42
C ILE A 92 -6.65 1.39 -7.12
N GLU A 93 -7.89 0.92 -7.34
CA GLU A 93 -8.94 1.71 -8.00
C GLU A 93 -9.30 2.95 -7.17
N ARG A 94 -9.38 2.80 -5.85
CA ARG A 94 -9.69 3.90 -4.93
C ARG A 94 -8.57 4.94 -4.89
N ILE A 95 -7.32 4.49 -5.04
CA ILE A 95 -6.16 5.38 -5.14
C ILE A 95 -6.14 6.10 -6.49
N GLN A 96 -6.45 5.41 -7.59
CA GLN A 96 -6.54 6.01 -8.91
C GLN A 96 -7.65 7.05 -9.00
N GLU A 97 -8.82 6.79 -8.40
CA GLU A 97 -9.89 7.78 -8.26
C GLU A 97 -9.39 9.04 -7.53
N ALA A 98 -8.69 8.86 -6.41
CA ALA A 98 -8.15 9.98 -5.63
C ALA A 98 -7.08 10.79 -6.38
N LEU A 99 -6.21 10.11 -7.14
CA LEU A 99 -5.21 10.74 -8.02
C LEU A 99 -5.88 11.53 -9.15
N SER A 100 -6.90 10.96 -9.79
CA SER A 100 -7.68 11.61 -10.85
C SER A 100 -8.35 12.90 -10.35
N LEU A 101 -8.91 12.88 -9.13
CA LEU A 101 -9.45 14.09 -8.48
C LEU A 101 -8.38 15.15 -8.18
N CYS A 102 -7.10 14.79 -8.14
CA CYS A 102 -5.97 15.72 -8.04
C CYS A 102 -5.40 16.15 -9.40
N GLY A 103 -6.01 15.72 -10.51
CA GLY A 103 -5.49 15.95 -11.87
C GLY A 103 -4.26 15.10 -12.21
N ILE A 104 -4.00 14.02 -11.47
CA ILE A 104 -2.90 13.09 -11.74
C ILE A 104 -3.43 11.93 -12.59
N GLU A 105 -3.20 12.01 -13.90
CA GLU A 105 -3.56 10.97 -14.86
C GLU A 105 -2.52 9.84 -14.91
N GLY A 106 -2.88 8.69 -15.50
CA GLY A 106 -2.03 7.51 -15.65
C GLY A 106 -2.61 6.26 -14.98
N ARG A 107 -1.93 5.12 -15.17
CA ARG A 107 -2.37 3.82 -14.64
C ARG A 107 -1.26 3.07 -13.90
N ASN A 108 0.00 3.38 -14.18
CA ASN A 108 1.16 2.80 -13.50
C ASN A 108 1.39 3.49 -12.15
N THR A 109 0.48 3.21 -11.22
CA THR A 109 0.46 3.82 -9.89
C THR A 109 1.49 3.18 -8.98
N THR A 110 2.24 3.99 -8.26
CA THR A 110 3.19 3.53 -7.24
C THR A 110 3.21 4.47 -6.05
N SER A 111 3.95 4.09 -5.02
CA SER A 111 4.14 4.93 -3.84
C SER A 111 5.57 4.89 -3.31
N ILE A 112 5.90 5.93 -2.55
CA ILE A 112 7.14 6.15 -1.82
C ILE A 112 6.77 6.35 -0.36
N LEU A 113 7.28 5.52 0.55
CA LEU A 113 7.06 5.71 1.98
C LEU A 113 7.90 6.88 2.51
N LEU A 114 7.24 7.82 3.18
CA LEU A 114 7.84 9.01 3.77
C LEU A 114 7.71 8.93 5.29
N GLY A 115 8.85 8.89 5.97
CA GLY A 115 8.89 8.93 7.42
C GLY A 115 8.86 7.56 8.09
N PHE A 116 9.87 7.36 8.93
CA PHE A 116 9.88 6.63 10.20
C PHE A 116 11.31 6.78 10.76
N GLU A 117 11.54 7.77 11.63
CA GLU A 117 12.74 7.80 12.45
C GLU A 117 12.34 7.78 13.92
N LYS A 118 12.31 6.57 14.49
CA LYS A 118 12.61 6.39 15.91
C LYS A 118 13.88 5.56 16.15
N SER A 119 14.44 4.92 15.12
CA SER A 119 15.62 4.06 15.23
C SER A 119 16.48 4.02 13.96
N ARG A 120 16.81 5.18 13.34
CA ARG A 120 17.80 5.32 12.24
C ARG A 120 17.65 4.43 10.98
N ILE A 121 16.66 3.56 10.89
CA ILE A 121 16.37 2.74 9.71
C ILE A 121 15.17 3.35 8.98
N LEU A 122 15.46 4.49 8.36
CA LEU A 122 14.89 4.84 7.06
C LEU A 122 15.96 5.67 6.37
N GLN A 123 16.87 4.96 5.71
CA GLN A 123 17.27 5.46 4.42
C GLN A 123 15.96 5.54 3.64
N ILE A 124 15.53 6.74 3.27
CA ILE A 124 14.74 6.85 2.03
C ILE A 124 15.57 6.05 1.05
N ASN A 125 15.09 4.86 0.67
CA ASN A 125 15.92 3.93 -0.08
C ASN A 125 16.38 4.71 -1.31
N ASN A 126 17.68 4.80 -1.57
CA ASN A 126 18.20 5.64 -2.65
C ASN A 126 17.55 5.22 -4.00
N GLU A 127 17.11 3.96 -4.12
CA GLU A 127 16.29 3.45 -5.23
C GLU A 127 14.92 4.13 -5.40
N LEU A 128 14.28 4.55 -4.31
CA LEU A 128 12.98 5.23 -4.34
C LEU A 128 13.11 6.70 -4.74
N LEU A 129 14.21 7.37 -4.40
CA LEU A 129 14.54 8.68 -4.97
C LEU A 129 14.89 8.57 -6.46
N ASN A 130 15.50 7.47 -6.88
CA ASN A 130 15.78 7.21 -8.28
C ASN A 130 14.50 7.03 -9.12
N THR A 131 13.35 6.76 -8.48
CA THR A 131 12.06 6.76 -9.16
C THR A 131 11.61 8.18 -9.53
N LEU A 132 12.06 9.19 -8.78
CA LEU A 132 11.84 10.59 -9.12
C LEU A 132 12.84 11.01 -10.20
N THR A 133 12.33 11.57 -11.29
CA THR A 133 13.14 12.18 -12.36
C THR A 133 13.34 13.68 -12.10
N ASP A 134 14.17 14.33 -12.91
CA ASP A 134 14.36 15.79 -12.85
C ASP A 134 13.10 16.57 -13.24
N ASN A 135 12.15 15.89 -13.87
CA ASN A 135 10.87 16.41 -14.29
C ASN A 135 9.72 16.06 -13.34
N SER A 136 9.95 15.24 -12.30
CA SER A 136 8.88 14.82 -11.39
C SER A 136 8.16 16.02 -10.78
N ILE A 137 6.84 16.04 -10.97
CA ILE A 137 5.96 17.11 -10.50
C ILE A 137 5.21 16.66 -9.26
N LEU A 138 5.39 17.36 -8.15
CA LEU A 138 4.55 17.23 -6.96
C LEU A 138 3.38 18.20 -7.05
N VAL A 139 2.16 17.67 -7.11
CA VAL A 139 0.92 18.44 -7.04
C VAL A 139 0.81 19.09 -5.67
N SER A 140 0.70 20.42 -5.64
CA SER A 140 0.74 21.20 -4.39
C SER A 140 -0.65 21.56 -3.85
N ASN A 141 -1.67 21.53 -4.71
CA ASN A 141 -3.09 21.56 -4.37
C ASN A 141 -3.91 21.06 -5.56
N ILE A 142 -5.22 20.82 -5.34
CA ILE A 142 -6.14 20.23 -6.34
C ILE A 142 -6.31 21.07 -7.62
N ASN A 143 -6.02 22.38 -7.58
CA ASN A 143 -6.30 23.33 -8.67
C ASN A 143 -5.04 23.97 -9.28
N ASN A 144 -3.83 23.62 -8.84
CA ASN A 144 -2.61 24.40 -9.12
C ASN A 144 -1.54 23.60 -9.86
N LYS A 145 -0.69 24.32 -10.60
CA LYS A 145 0.51 23.76 -11.23
C LYS A 145 1.45 23.23 -10.14
N GLY A 146 1.77 21.95 -10.21
CA GLY A 146 2.70 21.32 -9.28
C GLY A 146 4.11 21.91 -9.35
N ILE A 147 4.96 21.49 -8.42
CA ILE A 147 6.36 21.93 -8.34
C ILE A 147 7.30 20.79 -8.73
N ARG A 148 8.48 21.12 -9.26
CA ARG A 148 9.54 20.13 -9.49
C ARG A 148 10.10 19.67 -8.14
N ILE A 149 9.82 18.43 -7.77
CA ILE A 149 10.10 17.93 -6.41
C ILE A 149 11.60 17.84 -6.11
N LYS A 150 12.42 17.43 -7.09
CA LYS A 150 13.87 17.29 -6.91
C LYS A 150 14.56 18.57 -6.45
N LYS A 151 14.06 19.74 -6.87
CA LYS A 151 14.59 21.04 -6.46
C LYS A 151 14.54 21.26 -4.94
N TYR A 152 13.61 20.61 -4.25
CA TYR A 152 13.36 20.80 -2.82
C TYR A 152 13.56 19.52 -2.01
N LEU A 153 14.11 18.47 -2.62
CA LEU A 153 14.11 17.14 -2.02
C LEU A 153 14.92 17.12 -0.72
N GLU A 154 16.08 17.77 -0.69
CA GLU A 154 16.89 17.87 0.54
C GLU A 154 16.16 18.61 1.66
N GLU A 155 15.52 19.74 1.36
CA GLU A 155 14.75 20.50 2.33
C GLU A 155 13.54 19.70 2.83
N ILE A 156 12.86 18.98 1.93
CA ILE A 156 11.76 18.07 2.28
C ILE A 156 12.26 17.02 3.27
N GLN A 157 13.36 16.32 2.96
CA GLN A 157 13.95 15.31 3.83
C GLN A 157 14.33 15.87 5.20
N LYS A 158 15.01 17.01 5.22
CA LYS A 158 15.43 17.69 6.46
C LYS A 158 14.21 18.19 7.26
N SER A 159 13.12 18.59 6.62
CA SER A 159 11.92 19.15 7.27
C SER A 159 11.15 18.16 8.15
N PHE A 160 11.27 16.85 7.88
CA PHE A 160 10.73 15.79 8.73
C PHE A 160 11.37 15.79 10.13
N ARG A 161 12.67 16.09 10.21
CA ARG A 161 13.45 16.09 11.46
C ARG A 161 13.54 17.46 12.11
N PHE A 162 13.69 18.50 11.29
CA PHE A 162 14.08 19.84 11.75
C PHE A 162 12.99 20.88 11.47
N GLN A 163 12.34 21.37 12.55
CA GLN A 163 11.22 22.30 12.45
C GLN A 163 11.60 23.66 11.82
N ASN A 164 12.83 24.13 12.03
CA ASN A 164 13.34 25.36 11.44
C ASN A 164 13.44 25.28 9.90
N ILE A 165 13.72 24.10 9.33
CA ILE A 165 13.84 23.90 7.88
C ILE A 165 12.48 24.01 7.17
N ARG A 166 11.37 23.75 7.87
CA ARG A 166 10.02 23.82 7.29
C ARG A 166 9.70 25.20 6.69
N LYS A 167 10.33 26.27 7.20
CA LYS A 167 10.17 27.64 6.70
C LYS A 167 10.90 27.89 5.37
N ASN A 168 11.87 27.04 5.01
CA ASN A 168 12.65 27.15 3.77
C ASN A 168 11.88 26.55 2.57
N LEU A 169 10.85 25.73 2.84
CA LEU A 169 10.00 25.18 1.80
C LEU A 169 9.06 26.26 1.24
N PRO A 170 8.73 26.21 -0.07
CA PRO A 170 7.69 27.05 -0.64
C PRO A 170 6.39 26.96 0.15
N VAL A 171 5.66 28.07 0.26
CA VAL A 171 4.38 28.13 1.00
C VAL A 171 3.41 27.05 0.52
N SER A 172 3.42 26.73 -0.77
CA SER A 172 2.57 25.71 -1.38
C SER A 172 2.83 24.29 -0.89
N ILE A 173 3.99 24.00 -0.29
CA ILE A 173 4.37 22.66 0.20
C ILE A 173 5.01 22.65 1.58
N ASN A 174 4.96 23.75 2.34
CA ASN A 174 5.60 23.82 3.66
C ASN A 174 4.97 22.90 4.73
N GLY A 175 3.84 22.25 4.42
CA GLY A 175 3.19 21.23 5.23
C GLY A 175 3.56 19.78 4.87
N ILE A 176 4.38 19.56 3.84
CA ILE A 176 4.71 18.24 3.28
C ILE A 176 5.38 17.27 4.27
N TRP A 177 6.04 17.80 5.31
CA TRP A 177 6.67 17.01 6.39
C TRP A 177 5.68 16.16 7.20
N LYS A 178 4.37 16.37 6.98
CA LYS A 178 3.29 15.57 7.57
C LYS A 178 2.81 14.44 6.66
N ALA A 179 3.32 14.33 5.43
CA ALA A 179 2.98 13.25 4.54
C ALA A 179 3.61 11.95 5.01
N ASP A 180 2.86 10.87 4.86
CA ASP A 180 3.28 9.51 5.15
C ASP A 180 3.70 8.80 3.85
N LEU A 181 3.16 9.21 2.69
CA LEU A 181 3.54 8.70 1.37
C LEU A 181 3.69 9.83 0.34
N PHE A 182 4.53 9.61 -0.68
CA PHE A 182 4.22 10.10 -2.03
C PHE A 182 3.51 9.00 -2.80
N VAL A 183 2.45 9.36 -3.51
CA VAL A 183 1.72 8.44 -4.40
C VAL A 183 1.61 9.10 -5.76
N GLY A 184 1.90 8.39 -6.83
CA GLY A 184 1.94 8.97 -8.17
C GLY A 184 1.84 7.94 -9.27
N ASN A 185 1.74 8.43 -10.50
CA ASN A 185 1.77 7.60 -11.70
C ASN A 185 3.10 7.78 -12.42
N LEU A 186 3.78 6.68 -12.69
CA LEU A 186 5.07 6.69 -13.39
C LEU A 186 4.92 7.14 -14.85
N ASP A 187 3.75 6.94 -15.46
CA ASP A 187 3.47 7.33 -16.85
C ASP A 187 3.53 8.85 -17.05
N THR A 188 3.04 9.60 -16.06
CA THR A 188 2.96 11.07 -16.11
C THR A 188 4.03 11.76 -15.27
N ASP A 189 4.75 10.99 -14.46
CA ASP A 189 5.74 11.45 -13.48
C ASP A 189 5.17 12.57 -12.56
N MET A 190 3.90 12.39 -12.20
CA MET A 190 3.17 13.28 -11.31
C MET A 190 2.86 12.57 -10.00
N TRP A 191 3.05 13.31 -8.90
CA TRP A 191 3.05 12.80 -7.54
C TRP A 191 2.18 13.67 -6.64
N ALA A 192 1.54 13.04 -5.66
CA ALA A 192 0.78 13.65 -4.58
C ALA A 192 1.46 13.34 -3.25
N ALA A 193 1.53 14.33 -2.35
CA ALA A 193 1.83 14.06 -0.95
C ALA A 193 0.55 13.61 -0.23
N VAL A 194 0.66 12.46 0.44
CA VAL A 194 -0.47 11.74 0.99
C VAL A 194 -0.27 11.54 2.48
N SER A 195 -1.30 11.84 3.26
CA SER A 195 -1.37 11.40 4.65
C SER A 195 -2.26 10.18 4.78
N VAL A 196 -1.80 9.18 5.51
CA VAL A 196 -2.50 7.92 5.77
C VAL A 196 -2.76 7.81 7.25
N LYS A 197 -4.02 7.67 7.66
CA LYS A 197 -4.39 7.61 9.09
C LYS A 197 -5.46 6.57 9.35
N ILE A 198 -5.12 5.59 10.19
CA ILE A 198 -6.07 4.58 10.67
C ILE A 198 -7.22 5.20 11.48
N ASN A 199 -6.98 6.33 12.14
CA ASN A 199 -8.03 7.13 12.76
C ASN A 199 -8.34 8.36 11.88
N PRO A 200 -9.51 8.43 11.23
CA PRO A 200 -9.88 9.58 10.39
C PRO A 200 -9.86 10.93 11.13
N LEU A 201 -10.06 10.95 12.45
CA LEU A 201 -10.03 12.18 13.26
C LEU A 201 -8.60 12.72 13.48
N SER A 202 -7.59 11.86 13.30
CA SER A 202 -6.18 12.23 13.37
C SER A 202 -5.69 12.89 12.08
N LEU A 203 -6.49 12.87 11.01
CA LEU A 203 -6.14 13.51 9.75
C LEU A 203 -5.99 15.03 9.93
N ARG A 204 -4.96 15.60 9.32
CA ARG A 204 -4.64 17.03 9.41
C ARG A 204 -4.44 17.59 8.01
N TYR A 205 -5.08 18.71 7.73
CA TYR A 205 -4.88 19.48 6.51
C TYR A 205 -3.61 20.32 6.64
N ALA A 206 -2.81 20.37 5.57
CA ALA A 206 -1.62 21.22 5.49
C ALA A 206 -1.25 21.46 4.02
N ASN A 207 -0.54 22.55 3.75
CA ASN A 207 -0.12 22.89 2.39
C ASN A 207 0.78 21.79 1.80
N GLY A 208 0.48 21.39 0.57
CA GLY A 208 1.17 20.32 -0.14
C GLY A 208 0.63 18.91 0.14
N LEU A 209 -0.21 18.71 1.17
CA LEU A 209 -0.94 17.45 1.37
C LEU A 209 -2.23 17.49 0.57
N VAL A 210 -2.34 16.62 -0.43
CA VAL A 210 -3.46 16.67 -1.39
C VAL A 210 -4.35 15.44 -1.33
N ILE A 211 -3.88 14.33 -0.74
CA ILE A 211 -4.72 13.15 -0.48
C ILE A 211 -4.62 12.74 1.00
N GLY A 212 -5.75 12.39 1.59
CA GLY A 212 -5.87 11.76 2.90
C GLY A 212 -6.48 10.37 2.77
N ILE A 213 -5.71 9.30 2.98
CA ILE A 213 -6.18 7.92 2.99
C ILE A 213 -6.63 7.56 4.40
N VAL A 214 -7.88 7.12 4.53
CA VAL A 214 -8.51 6.79 5.82
C VAL A 214 -9.38 5.54 5.67
N PRO A 215 -9.68 4.80 6.75
CA PRO A 215 -10.66 3.73 6.65
C PRO A 215 -12.09 4.26 6.46
N SER A 216 -12.87 3.56 5.64
CA SER A 216 -14.33 3.63 5.71
C SER A 216 -14.81 3.05 7.03
N LYS A 217 -15.95 3.53 7.51
CA LYS A 217 -16.67 2.86 8.60
C LYS A 217 -17.51 1.73 8.02
N TRP A 218 -17.64 0.65 8.78
CA TRP A 218 -18.54 -0.45 8.43
C TRP A 218 -19.95 0.07 8.17
N ASN A 219 -20.57 -0.37 7.06
CA ASN A 219 -21.88 0.08 6.57
C ASN A 219 -21.99 1.59 6.27
N GLN A 220 -20.87 2.30 6.13
CA GLN A 220 -20.84 3.73 5.82
C GLN A 220 -19.70 4.04 4.83
N GLU A 221 -19.64 3.26 3.76
CA GLU A 221 -18.71 3.47 2.66
C GLU A 221 -19.09 4.73 1.89
N LYS A 222 -18.08 5.53 1.51
CA LYS A 222 -18.26 6.78 0.79
C LYS A 222 -17.35 6.80 -0.43
N PRO A 223 -17.70 7.53 -1.50
CA PRO A 223 -16.78 7.78 -2.60
C PRO A 223 -15.63 8.69 -2.15
N CYS A 224 -14.60 8.83 -2.99
CA CYS A 224 -13.60 9.86 -2.79
C CYS A 224 -14.26 11.24 -2.84
N GLN A 225 -13.84 12.16 -1.98
CA GLN A 225 -14.45 13.49 -1.90
C GLN A 225 -13.43 14.55 -1.53
N ILE A 226 -13.58 15.74 -2.08
CA ILE A 226 -12.72 16.88 -1.75
C ILE A 226 -13.24 17.53 -0.46
N LYS A 227 -12.37 17.69 0.53
CA LYS A 227 -12.66 18.42 1.77
C LYS A 227 -11.47 19.29 2.15
N ASN A 228 -11.71 20.58 2.38
CA ASN A 228 -10.68 21.56 2.79
C ASN A 228 -9.40 21.52 1.93
N GLY A 229 -9.56 21.39 0.60
CA GLY A 229 -8.43 21.37 -0.34
C GLY A 229 -7.64 20.06 -0.42
N MET A 230 -8.13 18.98 0.20
CA MET A 230 -7.55 17.64 0.17
C MET A 230 -8.60 16.61 -0.24
N VAL A 231 -8.23 15.67 -1.11
CA VAL A 231 -9.06 14.52 -1.48
C VAL A 231 -9.04 13.51 -0.33
N ILE A 232 -10.20 13.22 0.25
CA ILE A 232 -10.35 12.15 1.23
C ILE A 232 -10.64 10.86 0.46
N CYS A 233 -9.74 9.90 0.62
CA CYS A 233 -9.74 8.60 -0.02
C CYS A 233 -10.09 7.52 1.03
N PRO A 234 -11.37 7.16 1.18
CA PRO A 234 -11.78 6.15 2.15
C PRO A 234 -11.55 4.74 1.59
N LEU A 235 -10.76 3.92 2.27
CA LEU A 235 -10.56 2.50 1.94
C LEU A 235 -11.74 1.67 2.40
N LEU A 236 -12.21 0.75 1.57
CA LEU A 236 -13.47 0.03 1.76
C LEU A 236 -13.38 -1.05 2.86
N TYR A 237 -14.53 -1.39 3.44
CA TYR A 237 -14.65 -2.32 4.55
C TYR A 237 -15.26 -3.65 4.16
N ASP A 238 -16.45 -3.65 3.54
CA ASP A 238 -17.21 -4.90 3.35
C ASP A 238 -16.52 -5.83 2.34
N ASN A 239 -16.01 -6.98 2.82
CA ASN A 239 -15.16 -7.90 2.07
C ASN A 239 -14.02 -7.20 1.29
N ALA A 240 -13.50 -6.11 1.84
CA ALA A 240 -12.51 -5.26 1.19
C ALA A 240 -11.30 -5.01 2.09
N PHE A 241 -10.43 -4.07 1.68
CA PHE A 241 -9.12 -3.84 2.31
C PHE A 241 -9.18 -3.73 3.84
N MET A 242 -10.13 -2.97 4.40
CA MET A 242 -10.18 -2.77 5.85
C MET A 242 -10.58 -4.03 6.61
N TYR A 243 -11.46 -4.87 6.06
CA TYR A 243 -11.81 -6.15 6.68
C TYR A 243 -10.57 -7.05 6.81
N PHE A 244 -9.82 -7.21 5.70
CA PHE A 244 -8.62 -8.04 5.71
C PHE A 244 -7.48 -7.44 6.53
N PHE A 245 -7.32 -6.12 6.52
CA PHE A 245 -6.34 -5.44 7.36
C PHE A 245 -6.62 -5.69 8.84
N TYR A 246 -7.85 -5.48 9.32
CA TYR A 246 -8.18 -5.71 10.73
C TYR A 246 -8.15 -7.19 11.13
N SER A 247 -8.52 -8.10 10.22
CA SER A 247 -8.35 -9.55 10.44
C SER A 247 -6.87 -9.91 10.58
N ALA A 248 -6.01 -9.46 9.67
CA ALA A 248 -4.56 -9.68 9.76
C ALA A 248 -3.93 -9.02 10.99
N TRP A 249 -4.37 -7.81 11.35
CA TRP A 249 -3.95 -7.14 12.59
C TRP A 249 -4.32 -7.96 13.82
N ARG A 250 -5.54 -8.50 13.87
CA ARG A 250 -5.97 -9.40 14.96
C ARG A 250 -5.14 -10.67 15.01
N ILE A 251 -4.88 -11.32 13.87
CA ILE A 251 -4.01 -12.51 13.80
C ILE A 251 -2.66 -12.23 14.43
N ILE A 252 -1.97 -11.17 13.99
CA ILE A 252 -0.64 -10.84 14.49
C ILE A 252 -0.68 -10.42 15.96
N SER A 253 -1.63 -9.57 16.35
CA SER A 253 -1.74 -9.10 17.73
C SER A 253 -1.89 -10.27 18.71
N GLU A 254 -2.78 -11.22 18.41
CA GLU A 254 -2.99 -12.38 19.26
C GLU A 254 -1.84 -13.38 19.16
N PHE A 255 -1.32 -13.65 17.96
CA PHE A 255 -0.16 -14.53 17.77
C PHE A 255 1.07 -14.08 18.56
N ILE A 256 1.36 -12.77 18.58
CA ILE A 256 2.45 -12.19 19.36
C ILE A 256 2.18 -12.32 20.87
N LYS A 257 0.97 -12.02 21.34
CA LYS A 257 0.58 -12.20 22.76
C LYS A 257 0.72 -13.65 23.23
N TYR A 258 0.54 -14.60 22.32
CA TYR A 258 0.67 -16.03 22.57
C TYR A 258 2.11 -16.55 22.38
N ASP A 259 3.12 -15.69 22.44
CA ASP A 259 4.55 -16.04 22.28
C ASP A 259 4.81 -16.76 20.95
N ALA A 260 4.31 -16.19 19.85
CA ALA A 260 4.40 -16.75 18.49
C ALA A 260 3.86 -18.19 18.38
N LYS A 261 2.73 -18.45 19.04
CA LYS A 261 1.96 -19.70 18.93
C LYS A 261 0.58 -19.43 18.39
N VAL A 262 -0.05 -20.44 17.81
CA VAL A 262 -1.45 -20.37 17.40
C VAL A 262 -2.32 -20.03 18.62
N PRO A 263 -3.05 -18.89 18.59
CA PRO A 263 -3.99 -18.53 19.65
C PRO A 263 -5.16 -19.51 19.71
N HIS A 264 -5.83 -19.56 20.87
CA HIS A 264 -7.06 -20.34 21.01
C HIS A 264 -8.16 -19.82 20.08
N GLU A 265 -9.00 -20.71 19.56
CA GLU A 265 -10.12 -20.43 18.64
C GLU A 265 -11.11 -19.35 19.12
N ARG A 266 -11.15 -19.06 20.43
CA ARG A 266 -11.99 -18.00 20.99
C ARG A 266 -11.50 -16.59 20.60
N PHE A 267 -10.24 -16.47 20.21
CA PHE A 267 -9.60 -15.22 19.77
C PHE A 267 -9.49 -15.14 18.24
N LEU A 268 -9.23 -16.29 17.60
CA LEU A 268 -9.21 -16.45 16.14
C LEU A 268 -10.19 -17.57 15.75
N SER A 269 -11.40 -17.19 15.34
CA SER A 269 -12.46 -18.16 15.03
C SER A 269 -12.54 -18.52 13.54
N GLY A 270 -11.86 -17.77 12.66
CA GLY A 270 -11.85 -18.04 11.23
C GLY A 270 -10.88 -19.16 10.87
N ILE A 271 -11.29 -20.08 9.99
CA ILE A 271 -10.45 -21.20 9.53
C ILE A 271 -9.17 -20.66 8.86
N GLU A 272 -9.31 -19.60 8.08
CA GLU A 272 -8.22 -18.92 7.38
C GLU A 272 -7.28 -18.21 8.36
N GLU A 273 -7.84 -17.63 9.42
CA GLU A 273 -7.05 -16.96 10.46
C GLU A 273 -6.19 -17.97 11.23
N LEU A 274 -6.78 -19.11 11.58
CA LEU A 274 -6.10 -20.23 12.21
C LEU A 274 -5.03 -20.83 11.28
N SER A 275 -5.33 -21.00 9.98
CA SER A 275 -4.37 -21.50 8.99
C SER A 275 -3.14 -20.58 8.89
N VAL A 276 -3.36 -19.26 8.77
CA VAL A 276 -2.27 -18.28 8.73
C VAL A 276 -1.47 -18.31 10.04
N ALA A 277 -2.13 -18.35 11.20
CA ALA A 277 -1.44 -18.43 12.49
C ALA A 277 -0.61 -19.73 12.62
N GLN A 278 -1.11 -20.86 12.12
CA GLN A 278 -0.38 -22.14 12.11
C GLN A 278 0.86 -22.06 11.22
N TYR A 279 0.73 -21.45 10.03
CA TYR A 279 1.86 -21.21 9.16
C TYR A 279 2.94 -20.34 9.84
N LEU A 280 2.52 -19.26 10.51
CA LEU A 280 3.44 -18.40 11.26
C LEU A 280 4.12 -19.16 12.42
N GLU A 281 3.39 -19.98 13.18
CA GLU A 281 3.98 -20.79 14.26
C GLU A 281 5.02 -21.78 13.73
N GLN A 282 4.73 -22.47 12.62
CA GLN A 282 5.69 -23.39 11.99
C GLN A 282 6.98 -22.70 11.55
N ASN A 283 6.90 -21.40 11.22
CA ASN A 283 8.03 -20.58 10.80
C ASN A 283 8.58 -19.66 11.92
N ARG A 284 8.17 -19.84 13.19
CA ARG A 284 8.56 -18.96 14.31
C ARG A 284 10.07 -18.88 14.57
N GLU A 285 10.81 -19.88 14.08
CA GLU A 285 12.26 -20.04 14.18
C GLU A 285 13.04 -19.33 13.08
N ARG A 286 12.35 -18.68 12.14
CA ARG A 286 12.97 -17.99 11.01
C ARG A 286 13.05 -16.48 11.23
N PRO A 287 14.05 -15.80 10.64
CA PRO A 287 14.11 -14.35 10.65
C PRO A 287 12.85 -13.71 10.07
N VAL A 288 12.35 -12.66 10.71
CA VAL A 288 11.11 -11.98 10.27
C VAL A 288 11.26 -11.38 8.88
N LEU A 289 12.41 -10.77 8.56
CA LEU A 289 12.65 -10.20 7.23
C LEU A 289 12.61 -11.27 6.13
N GLU A 290 13.22 -12.42 6.36
CA GLU A 290 13.20 -13.54 5.40
C GLU A 290 11.75 -14.01 5.13
N LEU A 291 10.97 -14.18 6.20
CA LEU A 291 9.57 -14.59 6.10
C LEU A 291 8.72 -13.57 5.32
N VAL A 292 8.91 -12.27 5.58
CA VAL A 292 8.20 -11.17 4.91
C VAL A 292 8.64 -11.03 3.45
N ASP A 293 9.93 -11.14 3.16
CA ASP A 293 10.48 -10.86 1.83
C ASP A 293 10.35 -12.02 0.84
N GLU A 294 10.36 -13.26 1.31
CA GLU A 294 10.32 -14.42 0.44
C GLU A 294 8.98 -15.15 0.49
N ASP A 295 8.59 -15.65 1.66
CA ASP A 295 7.53 -16.64 1.72
C ASP A 295 6.13 -16.04 1.72
N LEU A 296 5.90 -15.01 2.55
CA LEU A 296 4.59 -14.38 2.60
C LEU A 296 4.26 -13.71 1.25
N LYS A 297 5.26 -13.16 0.55
CA LYS A 297 5.10 -12.66 -0.82
C LYS A 297 4.77 -13.79 -1.81
N ARG A 298 5.40 -14.97 -1.68
CA ARG A 298 5.12 -16.13 -2.55
C ARG A 298 3.73 -16.73 -2.30
N LEU A 299 3.30 -16.75 -1.04
CA LEU A 299 2.00 -17.29 -0.63
C LEU A 299 0.85 -16.32 -0.92
N ALA A 300 1.12 -15.01 -0.93
CA ALA A 300 0.18 -14.01 -1.41
C ALA A 300 -0.22 -14.31 -2.87
N HIS A 301 -1.48 -14.05 -3.22
CA HIS A 301 -2.03 -14.41 -4.53
C HIS A 301 -1.27 -13.70 -5.68
N PRO A 302 -0.80 -14.41 -6.74
CA PRO A 302 -0.11 -13.78 -7.89
C PRO A 302 -0.98 -12.80 -8.67
N THR A 303 -2.30 -13.00 -8.65
CA THR A 303 -3.28 -12.11 -9.30
C THR A 303 -3.70 -10.91 -8.41
N LEU A 304 -3.13 -10.81 -7.19
CA LEU A 304 -3.00 -9.54 -6.45
C LEU A 304 -1.72 -8.78 -6.85
N LEU A 305 -0.88 -9.34 -7.74
CA LEU A 305 0.44 -8.82 -8.13
C LEU A 305 0.58 -8.56 -9.64
N LEU A 306 -0.39 -8.95 -10.47
CA LEU A 306 -0.39 -8.68 -11.91
C LEU A 306 -1.83 -8.43 -12.38
N PRO A 307 -2.14 -7.29 -13.03
CA PRO A 307 -3.40 -7.14 -13.74
C PRO A 307 -3.44 -8.16 -14.89
N GLU A 308 -4.51 -8.97 -14.95
CA GLU A 308 -4.84 -9.65 -16.19
C GLU A 308 -5.18 -8.59 -17.23
N VAL A 309 -4.35 -8.45 -18.26
CA VAL A 309 -4.70 -7.69 -19.46
C VAL A 309 -5.79 -8.47 -20.18
N LYS A 310 -7.05 -8.19 -19.88
CA LYS A 310 -8.15 -8.56 -20.77
C LYS A 310 -8.17 -7.57 -21.92
N ASN A 311 -7.95 -8.08 -23.13
CA ASN A 311 -8.29 -7.34 -24.35
C ASN A 311 -9.79 -7.06 -24.32
N ILE A 312 -10.16 -5.81 -24.06
CA ILE A 312 -11.53 -5.35 -24.28
C ILE A 312 -11.70 -5.29 -25.79
N ILE A 313 -12.44 -6.26 -26.34
CA ILE A 313 -12.90 -6.18 -27.73
C ILE A 313 -14.00 -5.11 -27.72
N THR A 314 -13.67 -3.90 -28.14
CA THR A 314 -14.66 -2.90 -28.51
C THR A 314 -15.31 -3.34 -29.81
N THR A 315 -16.56 -3.81 -29.74
CA THR A 315 -17.41 -3.94 -30.92
C THR A 315 -17.92 -2.55 -31.26
N ASP A 316 -17.32 -1.91 -32.27
CA ASP A 316 -17.92 -0.75 -32.91
C ASP A 316 -19.28 -1.17 -33.49
N ILE A 317 -20.34 -0.52 -33.02
CA ILE A 317 -21.72 -0.76 -33.49
C ILE A 317 -21.91 -0.32 -34.95
N ASN A 318 -20.92 0.32 -35.57
CA ASN A 318 -21.00 0.88 -36.92
C ASN A 318 -19.83 0.50 -37.82
N ASN A 319 -19.66 -0.78 -38.17
CA ASN A 319 -19.00 -1.13 -39.43
C ASN A 319 -19.58 -2.39 -40.06
N ASN A 320 -20.39 -2.15 -41.09
CA ASN A 320 -20.86 -3.14 -42.04
C ASN A 320 -19.68 -3.68 -42.86
N PHE A 321 -19.52 -5.00 -42.83
CA PHE A 321 -18.92 -5.89 -43.83
C PHE A 321 -17.48 -5.67 -44.35
N LEU A 322 -16.72 -6.78 -44.28
CA LEU A 322 -15.62 -7.21 -45.15
C LEU A 322 -14.22 -6.59 -44.93
N ASN A 323 -13.46 -7.14 -43.97
CA ASN A 323 -12.27 -7.96 -44.25
C ASN A 323 -11.56 -8.31 -42.93
N GLN A 324 -11.44 -9.62 -42.68
CA GLN A 324 -10.59 -10.16 -41.63
C GLN A 324 -9.14 -10.13 -42.11
N ASP A 325 -8.34 -9.19 -41.61
CA ASP A 325 -6.88 -9.34 -41.63
C ASP A 325 -6.36 -9.45 -40.20
N LYS A 326 -6.08 -10.71 -39.81
CA LYS A 326 -5.26 -11.05 -38.65
C LYS A 326 -3.83 -10.60 -38.93
N THR A 327 -3.43 -9.43 -38.44
CA THR A 327 -2.02 -9.07 -38.40
C THR A 327 -1.43 -9.44 -37.04
N ASN A 328 -0.92 -10.67 -36.95
CA ASN A 328 0.08 -11.04 -35.96
C ASN A 328 1.33 -10.18 -36.23
N SER A 329 1.57 -9.16 -35.42
CA SER A 329 2.86 -8.48 -35.40
C SER A 329 3.53 -8.68 -34.04
N THR A 330 4.46 -9.61 -34.05
CA THR A 330 5.49 -9.85 -33.06
C THR A 330 6.29 -8.56 -32.82
N ILE A 331 6.46 -8.14 -31.56
CA ILE A 331 7.50 -7.17 -31.19
C ILE A 331 8.59 -7.89 -30.42
N VAL A 332 9.81 -7.62 -30.88
CA VAL A 332 11.09 -8.29 -30.66
C VAL A 332 11.70 -7.88 -29.32
N VAL A 333 12.23 -8.87 -28.57
CA VAL A 333 13.06 -8.65 -27.38
C VAL A 333 14.52 -8.44 -27.81
N PRO A 334 15.25 -7.42 -27.31
CA PRO A 334 16.67 -7.26 -27.59
C PRO A 334 17.51 -8.45 -27.09
N ASN A 335 18.45 -8.91 -27.92
CA ASN A 335 19.29 -10.11 -27.76
C ASN A 335 20.35 -10.07 -26.63
N SER A 336 20.22 -9.25 -25.59
CA SER A 336 21.29 -9.03 -24.60
C SER A 336 21.22 -9.84 -23.30
N ILE A 337 20.32 -10.82 -23.13
CA ILE A 337 20.23 -11.61 -21.88
C ILE A 337 20.28 -13.14 -22.09
N LEU A 338 20.37 -13.63 -23.33
CA LEU A 338 20.56 -15.07 -23.60
C LEU A 338 21.97 -15.37 -24.12
N LYS A 339 22.96 -15.35 -23.21
CA LYS A 339 24.16 -16.21 -23.31
C LYS A 339 24.69 -16.59 -21.92
N SER A 340 24.31 -17.77 -21.43
CA SER A 340 25.31 -18.74 -20.99
C SER A 340 25.85 -19.41 -22.28
N THR A 341 27.13 -19.69 -22.47
CA THR A 341 28.04 -20.52 -21.66
C THR A 341 29.48 -20.29 -22.13
N PHE A 342 30.44 -20.33 -21.20
CA PHE A 342 31.39 -21.44 -21.06
C PHE A 342 31.79 -21.56 -19.59
#